data_AF-A0A1G8R8Y9-F1
#
_entry.id   AF-A0A1G8R8Y9-F1
#
_cell.length_a   1.000
_cell.length_b   1.000
_cell.length_c   1.000
_cell.angle_alpha   90.00
_cell.angle_beta   90.00
_cell.angle_gamma   90.00
#
_symmetry.space_group_name_H-M   'P 1'
#
loop_
_entity.id
_entity.type
_entity.pdbx_description
1 polymer ?
#
loop_
_entity_poly.entity_id
_entity_poly.type
_entity_poly.pdbx_seq_one_letter_code
_entity_poly.pdbx_strand_id
1 'polypeptide(L)'
;MRILYLLAGLLLLAACTSNVGTERLSTEKVGVYHGLIVYSNDADAMENPEFLRNLDEVVKDRSELQPEVTMLSKSSATEQYPDLEIPTTPYYVFYDKDGIGVETADKKKAETFLLEEAERKNLLKEEPSLGTMPEPPELTVHIGKQELSPTLGSYDWRVDQGDGTGTQVQADSMPPPELVKNNKPLKTSRDVNIELEFENQPESYKVKIWNVENEVINTSENINLSGKGEIIYEIFADWKQGTASYAFKLYIED
;
A
#
# COMPACT_ATOMS: atom_id res chain seq x y z
N MET A 1 -32.63 -74.56 -43.10
CA MET A 1 -33.89 -74.25 -42.39
C MET A 1 -33.65 -74.36 -40.90
N ARG A 2 -34.17 -73.39 -40.13
CA ARG A 2 -34.08 -73.17 -38.67
C ARG A 2 -32.94 -72.27 -38.18
N ILE A 3 -33.36 -71.03 -37.96
CA ILE A 3 -32.77 -69.95 -37.19
C ILE A 3 -32.76 -70.34 -35.70
N LEU A 4 -31.71 -70.00 -34.97
CA LEU A 4 -31.82 -69.71 -33.54
C LEU A 4 -30.79 -68.65 -33.15
N TYR A 5 -31.29 -67.54 -32.61
CA TYR A 5 -30.54 -66.44 -32.02
C TYR A 5 -29.86 -66.87 -30.71
N LEU A 6 -28.67 -66.33 -30.45
CA LEU A 6 -28.23 -66.05 -29.08
C LEU A 6 -27.25 -64.88 -29.08
N LEU A 7 -27.77 -63.72 -28.68
CA LEU A 7 -27.01 -62.62 -28.09
C LEU A 7 -26.25 -63.16 -26.88
N ALA A 8 -24.94 -62.98 -26.84
CA ALA A 8 -24.16 -63.02 -25.60
C ALA A 8 -23.45 -61.67 -25.49
N GLY A 9 -23.96 -60.84 -24.58
CA GLY A 9 -23.38 -59.55 -24.23
C GLY A 9 -22.02 -59.75 -23.58
N LEU A 10 -21.03 -59.01 -24.07
CA LEU A 10 -19.74 -58.86 -23.43
C LEU A 10 -19.90 -57.80 -22.32
N LEU A 11 -20.11 -58.27 -21.09
CA LEU A 11 -20.05 -57.44 -19.88
C LEU A 11 -18.61 -56.97 -19.69
N LEU A 12 -18.33 -55.70 -19.96
CA LEU A 12 -17.15 -55.01 -19.47
C LEU A 12 -17.34 -54.79 -17.96
N LEU A 13 -16.75 -55.66 -17.14
CA LEU A 13 -16.49 -55.38 -15.73
C LEU A 13 -15.41 -54.29 -15.66
N ALA A 14 -15.84 -53.03 -15.73
CA ALA A 14 -15.06 -51.94 -15.17
C ALA A 14 -15.13 -52.11 -13.64
N ALA A 15 -14.02 -52.54 -13.04
CA ALA A 15 -13.84 -52.49 -11.61
C ALA A 15 -13.82 -51.01 -11.18
N CYS A 16 -15.00 -50.46 -10.88
CA CYS A 16 -15.09 -49.27 -10.07
C CYS A 16 -14.62 -49.65 -8.67
N THR A 17 -13.36 -49.39 -8.35
CA THR A 17 -12.97 -49.17 -6.96
C THR A 17 -13.70 -47.93 -6.50
N SER A 18 -14.90 -48.11 -5.95
CA SER A 18 -15.60 -47.08 -5.22
C SER A 18 -14.74 -46.72 -4.03
N ASN A 19 -14.04 -45.58 -4.13
CA ASN A 19 -13.37 -44.99 -3.00
C ASN A 19 -14.46 -44.48 -2.06
N VAL A 20 -14.76 -45.28 -1.05
CA VAL A 20 -15.77 -45.02 -0.04
C VAL A 20 -15.23 -43.95 0.91
N GLY A 21 -15.94 -42.82 0.98
CA GLY A 21 -16.04 -42.00 2.19
C GLY A 21 -14.87 -41.08 2.49
N THR A 22 -14.81 -39.95 1.79
CA THR A 22 -14.26 -38.69 2.34
C THR A 22 -15.05 -37.58 1.66
N GLU A 23 -15.90 -36.85 2.38
CA GLU A 23 -16.28 -35.49 1.95
C GLU A 23 -15.00 -34.66 2.07
N ARG A 24 -14.16 -34.75 1.04
CA ARG A 24 -12.90 -34.03 0.97
C ARG A 24 -13.22 -32.56 0.93
N LEU A 25 -12.47 -31.78 1.68
CA LEU A 25 -12.30 -30.34 1.48
C LEU A 25 -12.17 -30.11 -0.04
N SER A 26 -13.25 -29.72 -0.68
CA SER A 26 -13.36 -29.63 -2.14
C SER A 26 -14.38 -28.56 -2.45
N THR A 27 -13.98 -27.61 -3.29
CA THR A 27 -14.88 -26.58 -3.81
C THR A 27 -15.23 -26.88 -5.27
N GLU A 28 -16.22 -26.18 -5.82
CA GLU A 28 -16.60 -26.36 -7.22
C GLU A 28 -15.68 -25.64 -8.22
N LYS A 29 -14.86 -24.69 -7.75
CA LYS A 29 -14.06 -23.78 -8.58
C LYS A 29 -12.56 -23.88 -8.27
N VAL A 30 -11.75 -24.01 -9.32
CA VAL A 30 -10.28 -23.97 -9.22
C VAL A 30 -9.82 -22.53 -8.94
N GLY A 31 -8.88 -22.37 -8.00
CA GLY A 31 -8.29 -21.11 -7.59
C GLY A 31 -9.23 -20.20 -6.80
N VAL A 32 -10.38 -20.69 -6.36
CA VAL A 32 -11.29 -19.95 -5.47
C VAL A 32 -11.31 -20.72 -4.15
N TYR A 33 -10.60 -20.19 -3.16
CA TYR A 33 -10.31 -20.89 -1.93
C TYR A 33 -11.43 -20.72 -0.90
N HIS A 34 -11.86 -21.82 -0.30
CA HIS A 34 -12.65 -21.78 0.91
C HIS A 34 -11.71 -21.73 2.11
N GLY A 35 -11.95 -20.82 3.05
CA GLY A 35 -11.18 -20.76 4.30
C GLY A 35 -11.84 -21.61 5.38
N LEU A 36 -11.11 -22.54 5.99
CA LEU A 36 -11.47 -23.17 7.25
C LEU A 36 -10.53 -22.68 8.34
N ILE A 37 -11.08 -22.13 9.42
CA ILE A 37 -10.32 -21.64 10.57
C ILE A 37 -10.78 -22.41 11.80
N VAL A 38 -9.84 -23.10 12.43
CA VAL A 38 -10.11 -23.94 13.60
C VAL A 38 -9.60 -23.25 14.86
N TYR A 39 -10.50 -22.97 15.78
CA TYR A 39 -10.22 -22.38 17.09
C TYR A 39 -10.16 -23.44 18.20
N SER A 40 -9.60 -23.08 19.35
CA SER A 40 -9.67 -23.93 20.55
C SER A 40 -11.14 -24.12 20.96
N ASN A 41 -11.44 -25.24 21.63
CA ASN A 41 -12.79 -25.50 22.14
C ASN A 41 -13.23 -24.48 23.20
N ASP A 42 -12.26 -23.88 23.89
CA ASP A 42 -12.47 -22.91 24.96
C ASP A 42 -12.35 -21.46 24.48
N ALA A 43 -12.39 -21.20 23.16
CA ALA A 43 -12.32 -19.85 22.63
C ALA A 43 -13.57 -19.04 23.02
N ASP A 44 -13.38 -17.91 23.70
CA ASP A 44 -14.48 -17.03 24.14
C ASP A 44 -15.28 -16.45 22.96
N ALA A 45 -14.62 -16.24 21.82
CA ALA A 45 -15.25 -15.84 20.56
C ALA A 45 -14.43 -16.34 19.36
N MET A 46 -15.12 -16.80 18.31
CA MET A 46 -14.52 -17.12 17.02
C MET A 46 -14.69 -15.90 16.11
N GLU A 47 -13.62 -15.10 15.99
CA GLU A 47 -13.61 -13.93 15.13
C GLU A 47 -12.86 -14.20 13.83
N ASN A 48 -13.19 -13.46 12.78
CA ASN A 48 -12.40 -13.51 11.55
C ASN A 48 -11.02 -12.87 11.82
N PRO A 49 -9.89 -13.55 11.54
CA PRO A 49 -8.57 -12.96 11.67
C PRO A 49 -8.45 -11.63 10.95
N GLU A 50 -7.67 -10.72 11.52
CA GLU A 50 -7.41 -9.38 10.98
C GLU A 50 -7.04 -9.39 9.48
N PHE A 51 -6.14 -10.28 9.04
CA PHE A 51 -5.73 -10.35 7.63
C PHE A 51 -6.90 -10.70 6.68
N LEU A 52 -7.88 -11.47 7.15
CA LEU A 52 -9.09 -11.80 6.39
C LEU A 52 -10.15 -10.70 6.45
N ARG A 53 -10.13 -9.87 7.50
CA ARG A 53 -10.97 -8.67 7.61
C ARG A 53 -10.46 -7.57 6.68
N ASN A 54 -9.14 -7.44 6.57
CA ASN A 54 -8.48 -6.42 5.76
C ASN A 54 -8.27 -6.86 4.30
N LEU A 55 -8.65 -8.09 3.94
CA LEU A 55 -8.46 -8.62 2.58
C LEU A 55 -9.18 -7.77 1.53
N ASP A 56 -10.34 -7.20 1.88
CA ASP A 56 -11.11 -6.29 1.02
C ASP A 56 -10.41 -4.93 0.84
N GLU A 57 -9.40 -4.59 1.64
CA GLU A 57 -8.58 -3.40 1.46
C GLU A 57 -7.50 -3.64 0.39
N VAL A 58 -6.99 -4.87 0.27
CA VAL A 58 -5.84 -5.23 -0.58
C VAL A 58 -6.20 -5.98 -1.87
N VAL A 59 -7.42 -6.54 -2.00
CA VAL A 59 -7.87 -7.29 -3.19
C VAL A 59 -9.03 -6.58 -3.89
N LYS A 60 -8.99 -6.48 -5.23
CA LYS A 60 -10.00 -5.82 -6.11
C LYS A 60 -11.36 -6.51 -6.04
N ASP A 61 -11.34 -7.85 -6.06
CA ASP A 61 -12.53 -8.68 -5.92
C ASP A 61 -12.23 -9.91 -5.05
N ARG A 62 -12.62 -9.84 -3.78
CA ARG A 62 -12.45 -10.94 -2.82
C ARG A 62 -13.18 -12.20 -3.26
N SER A 63 -14.30 -12.10 -3.98
CA SER A 63 -15.11 -13.26 -4.38
C SER A 63 -14.39 -14.16 -5.39
N GLU A 64 -13.41 -13.61 -6.11
CA GLU A 64 -12.56 -14.36 -7.05
C GLU A 64 -11.39 -15.10 -6.39
N LEU A 65 -11.13 -14.81 -5.10
CA LEU A 65 -10.03 -15.37 -4.33
C LEU A 65 -10.53 -16.24 -3.17
N GLN A 66 -11.40 -15.70 -2.32
CA GLN A 66 -11.89 -16.35 -1.12
C GLN A 66 -13.31 -15.87 -0.77
N PRO A 67 -14.36 -16.50 -1.31
CA PRO A 67 -15.72 -16.06 -1.13
C PRO A 67 -16.27 -16.37 0.27
N GLU A 68 -15.76 -17.41 0.92
CA GLU A 68 -16.33 -17.92 2.17
C GLU A 68 -15.26 -18.37 3.18
N VAL A 69 -15.58 -18.15 4.46
CA VAL A 69 -14.78 -18.58 5.61
C VAL A 69 -15.69 -19.32 6.59
N THR A 70 -15.36 -20.56 6.89
CA THR A 70 -15.97 -21.33 7.97
C THR A 70 -15.06 -21.31 9.17
N MET A 71 -15.62 -21.00 10.34
CA MET A 71 -14.92 -21.04 11.62
C MET A 71 -15.52 -22.15 12.48
N LEU A 72 -14.68 -23.06 13.00
CA LEU A 72 -15.11 -24.19 13.81
C LEU A 72 -14.27 -24.28 15.10
N SER A 73 -14.83 -24.91 16.13
CA SER A 73 -14.02 -25.40 17.24
C SER A 73 -13.21 -26.62 16.80
N LYS A 74 -12.13 -26.92 17.51
CA LYS A 74 -11.30 -28.11 17.26
C LYS A 74 -12.12 -29.40 17.27
N SER A 75 -13.05 -29.56 18.21
CA SER A 75 -13.89 -30.76 18.27
C SER A 75 -14.79 -30.91 17.05
N SER A 76 -15.43 -29.82 16.61
CA SER A 76 -16.30 -29.84 15.42
C SER A 76 -15.48 -30.06 14.14
N ALA A 77 -14.28 -29.48 14.05
CA ALA A 77 -13.39 -29.70 12.92
C ALA A 77 -12.90 -31.16 12.86
N THR A 78 -12.51 -31.78 13.99
CA THR A 78 -12.13 -33.21 14.02
C THR A 78 -13.30 -34.13 13.69
N GLU A 79 -14.53 -33.79 14.11
CA GLU A 79 -15.72 -34.58 13.76
C GLU A 79 -16.05 -34.50 12.27
N GLN A 80 -16.01 -33.29 11.70
CA GLN A 80 -16.36 -33.04 10.30
C GLN A 80 -15.24 -33.47 9.34
N TYR A 81 -13.98 -33.33 9.76
CA TYR A 81 -12.78 -33.61 8.98
C TYR A 81 -11.83 -34.50 9.79
N PRO A 82 -12.14 -35.80 9.94
CA PRO A 82 -11.39 -36.71 10.81
C PRO A 82 -9.93 -36.94 10.38
N ASP A 83 -9.62 -36.69 9.11
CA ASP A 83 -8.27 -36.82 8.56
C ASP A 83 -7.44 -35.52 8.67
N LEU A 84 -8.03 -34.41 9.14
CA LEU A 84 -7.33 -33.13 9.29
C LEU A 84 -6.54 -33.10 10.60
N GLU A 85 -5.21 -33.00 10.50
CA GLU A 85 -4.33 -32.91 11.66
C GLU A 85 -4.27 -31.46 12.18
N ILE A 86 -4.85 -31.20 13.36
CA ILE A 86 -4.87 -29.86 13.97
C ILE A 86 -3.92 -29.86 15.18
N PRO A 87 -2.60 -29.62 14.98
CA PRO A 87 -1.62 -29.68 16.07
C PRO A 87 -1.80 -28.56 17.08
N THR A 88 -2.18 -27.36 16.61
CA THR A 88 -2.38 -26.17 17.45
C THR A 88 -3.49 -25.29 16.87
N THR A 89 -4.04 -24.39 17.68
CA THR A 89 -5.11 -23.45 17.30
C THR A 89 -4.71 -22.01 17.64
N PRO A 90 -5.08 -21.01 16.83
CA PRO A 90 -5.86 -21.13 15.61
C PRO A 90 -5.10 -21.85 14.49
N TYR A 91 -5.85 -22.58 13.67
CA TYR A 91 -5.32 -23.33 12.52
C TYR A 91 -6.04 -22.91 11.26
N TYR A 92 -5.29 -22.61 10.21
CA TYR A 92 -5.79 -22.04 8.97
C TYR A 92 -5.61 -23.05 7.84
N VAL A 93 -6.71 -23.37 7.16
CA VAL A 93 -6.71 -24.24 5.98
C VAL A 93 -7.41 -23.50 4.85
N PHE A 94 -6.73 -23.33 3.72
CA PHE A 94 -7.32 -22.81 2.50
C PHE A 94 -7.23 -23.88 1.43
N TYR A 95 -8.37 -24.20 0.84
CA TYR A 95 -8.50 -25.28 -0.12
C TYR A 95 -9.45 -24.90 -1.24
N ASP A 96 -9.23 -25.46 -2.42
CA ASP A 96 -10.07 -25.27 -3.59
C ASP A 96 -10.46 -26.64 -4.19
N LYS A 97 -10.81 -26.67 -5.47
CA LYS A 97 -11.11 -27.91 -6.20
C LYS A 97 -9.91 -28.85 -6.35
N ASP A 98 -8.69 -28.31 -6.45
CA ASP A 98 -7.47 -29.10 -6.65
C ASP A 98 -6.90 -29.62 -5.33
N GLY A 99 -7.37 -29.09 -4.19
CA GLY A 99 -7.12 -29.61 -2.86
C GLY A 99 -6.68 -28.52 -1.89
N ILE A 100 -5.87 -28.88 -0.91
CA ILE A 100 -5.33 -27.94 0.08
C ILE A 100 -4.21 -27.12 -0.56
N GLY A 101 -4.40 -25.80 -0.61
CA GLY A 101 -3.36 -24.86 -1.02
C GLY A 101 -2.41 -24.53 0.14
N VAL A 102 -2.95 -24.26 1.33
CA VAL A 102 -2.16 -24.09 2.55
C VAL A 102 -2.88 -24.62 3.77
N GLU A 103 -2.10 -25.21 4.68
CA GLU A 103 -2.50 -25.66 6.00
C GLU A 103 -1.41 -25.24 6.99
N THR A 104 -1.76 -24.43 7.98
CA THR A 104 -0.76 -23.80 8.87
C THR A 104 -1.36 -23.24 10.16
N ALA A 105 -0.57 -23.25 11.23
CA ALA A 105 -0.84 -22.49 12.44
C ALA A 105 -0.26 -21.07 12.42
N ASP A 106 0.67 -20.80 11.49
CA ASP A 106 1.31 -19.51 11.33
C ASP A 106 0.38 -18.57 10.54
N LYS A 107 -0.16 -17.56 11.24
CA LYS A 107 -1.01 -16.50 10.68
C LYS A 107 -0.35 -15.83 9.47
N LYS A 108 0.95 -15.51 9.54
CA LYS A 108 1.66 -14.81 8.47
C LYS A 108 1.79 -15.69 7.23
N LYS A 109 2.01 -17.00 7.42
CA LYS A 109 2.05 -17.95 6.29
C LYS A 109 0.69 -18.08 5.60
N ALA A 110 -0.39 -18.12 6.38
CA ALA A 110 -1.76 -18.13 5.85
C ALA A 110 -2.09 -16.85 5.05
N GLU A 111 -1.72 -15.69 5.59
CA GLU A 111 -1.87 -14.40 4.91
C GLU A 111 -1.06 -14.33 3.62
N THR A 112 0.23 -14.69 3.68
CA THR A 112 1.14 -14.66 2.52
C THR A 112 0.60 -15.51 1.37
N PHE A 113 0.09 -16.71 1.68
CA PHE A 113 -0.52 -17.58 0.68
C PHE A 113 -1.67 -16.89 -0.09
N LEU A 114 -2.58 -16.22 0.61
CA LEU A 114 -3.69 -15.53 -0.05
C LEU A 114 -3.20 -14.35 -0.92
N LEU A 115 -2.19 -13.62 -0.47
CA LEU A 115 -1.62 -12.51 -1.22
C LEU A 115 -0.90 -12.98 -2.48
N GLU A 116 -0.13 -14.06 -2.41
CA GLU A 116 0.53 -14.67 -3.58
C GLU A 116 -0.50 -15.18 -4.59
N GLU A 117 -1.59 -15.79 -4.12
CA GLU A 117 -2.68 -16.24 -4.99
C GLU A 117 -3.45 -15.07 -5.62
N ALA A 118 -3.65 -13.99 -4.87
CA ALA A 118 -4.22 -12.75 -5.40
C ALA A 118 -3.31 -12.13 -6.47
N GLU A 119 -2.00 -12.08 -6.23
CA GLU A 119 -1.01 -11.57 -7.18
C GLU A 119 -0.99 -12.40 -8.47
N ARG A 120 -0.94 -13.73 -8.34
CA ARG A 120 -0.99 -14.68 -9.47
C ARG A 120 -2.20 -14.47 -10.36
N LYS A 121 -3.32 -14.04 -9.78
CA LYS A 121 -4.59 -13.76 -10.46
C LYS A 121 -4.76 -12.30 -10.85
N ASN A 122 -3.77 -11.45 -10.58
CA ASN A 122 -3.84 -10.00 -10.78
C ASN A 122 -5.05 -9.36 -10.07
N LEU A 123 -5.42 -9.92 -8.92
CA LEU A 123 -6.53 -9.50 -8.07
C LEU A 123 -6.11 -8.57 -6.95
N LEU A 124 -4.82 -8.42 -6.69
CA LEU A 124 -4.38 -7.35 -5.80
C LEU A 124 -4.93 -6.03 -6.34
N LYS A 125 -5.51 -5.23 -5.45
CA LYS A 125 -5.62 -3.80 -5.74
C LYS A 125 -4.23 -3.38 -6.13
N GLU A 126 -4.16 -2.48 -7.10
CA GLU A 126 -2.93 -1.75 -7.23
C GLU A 126 -2.74 -1.13 -5.84
N GLU A 127 -1.78 -1.69 -5.07
CA GLU A 127 -0.95 -0.88 -4.18
C GLU A 127 -0.82 0.42 -4.94
N PRO A 128 -1.22 1.58 -4.38
CA PRO A 128 -1.01 2.84 -5.08
C PRO A 128 0.42 2.73 -5.53
N SER A 129 0.61 2.61 -6.85
CA SER A 129 1.93 2.31 -7.36
C SER A 129 2.80 3.35 -6.70
N LEU A 130 4.02 3.03 -6.30
CA LEU A 130 5.01 4.08 -6.06
C LEU A 130 5.29 4.88 -7.35
N GLY A 131 4.38 4.91 -8.33
CA GLY A 131 4.14 6.06 -9.17
C GLY A 131 3.89 7.26 -8.27
N THR A 132 4.95 8.06 -8.14
CA THR A 132 4.93 9.45 -7.66
C THR A 132 3.74 9.72 -6.75
N MET A 133 3.92 9.49 -5.44
CA MET A 133 3.14 10.20 -4.44
C MET A 133 2.98 11.63 -4.96
N PRO A 134 1.75 12.14 -5.10
CA PRO A 134 1.58 13.39 -5.78
C PRO A 134 2.31 14.48 -5.00
N GLU A 135 3.39 14.95 -5.61
CA GLU A 135 4.27 15.95 -5.05
C GLU A 135 3.81 17.34 -5.51
N PRO A 136 4.05 18.36 -4.68
CA PRO A 136 3.84 19.73 -5.10
C PRO A 136 4.80 20.11 -6.24
N PRO A 137 4.47 21.13 -7.06
CA PRO A 137 5.29 21.54 -8.19
C PRO A 137 6.71 21.92 -7.78
N GLU A 138 7.71 21.52 -8.57
CA GLU A 138 9.10 21.87 -8.26
C GLU A 138 9.33 23.39 -8.28
N LEU A 139 10.29 23.85 -7.47
CA LEU A 139 10.77 25.22 -7.45
C LEU A 139 12.25 25.27 -7.85
N THR A 140 12.58 26.13 -8.81
CA THR A 140 13.96 26.53 -9.11
C THR A 140 14.16 27.98 -8.71
N VAL A 141 15.25 28.26 -7.98
CA VAL A 141 15.61 29.63 -7.59
C VAL A 141 16.80 30.08 -8.43
N HIS A 142 16.58 31.12 -9.22
CA HIS A 142 17.58 31.74 -10.07
C HIS A 142 18.24 32.91 -9.35
N ILE A 143 19.56 32.87 -9.19
CA ILE A 143 20.35 33.91 -8.53
C ILE A 143 21.42 34.41 -9.50
N GLY A 144 21.08 35.46 -10.23
CA GLY A 144 21.91 36.01 -11.30
C GLY A 144 22.08 35.03 -12.47
N LYS A 145 23.18 34.27 -12.47
CA LYS A 145 23.48 33.23 -13.48
C LYS A 145 23.58 31.82 -12.88
N GLN A 146 23.32 31.71 -11.58
CA GLN A 146 23.37 30.45 -10.86
C GLN A 146 21.95 30.01 -10.58
N GLU A 147 21.75 28.70 -10.51
CA GLU A 147 20.48 28.08 -10.21
C GLU A 147 20.66 27.21 -8.97
N LEU A 148 19.64 27.13 -8.14
CA LEU A 148 19.60 26.19 -7.03
C LEU A 148 18.20 25.60 -6.92
N SER A 149 18.14 24.30 -6.66
CA SER A 149 16.91 23.58 -6.33
C SER A 149 16.79 23.54 -4.80
N PRO A 150 15.79 24.22 -4.20
CA PRO A 150 15.53 24.12 -2.77
C PRO A 150 15.18 22.69 -2.35
N THR A 151 15.38 22.41 -1.07
CA THR A 151 14.93 21.15 -0.48
C THR A 151 13.44 21.25 -0.14
N LEU A 152 12.63 20.33 -0.67
CA LEU A 152 11.22 20.20 -0.32
C LEU A 152 11.09 19.85 1.17
N GLY A 153 10.34 20.68 1.89
CA GLY A 153 9.96 20.49 3.27
C GLY A 153 8.57 19.90 3.39
N SER A 154 7.85 20.29 4.44
CA SER A 154 6.52 19.76 4.70
C SER A 154 5.53 20.21 3.62
N TYR A 155 4.61 19.32 3.25
CA TYR A 155 3.54 19.64 2.33
C TYR A 155 2.25 18.89 2.69
N ASP A 156 1.13 19.49 2.27
CA ASP A 156 -0.19 18.88 2.27
C ASP A 156 -0.73 19.04 0.85
N TRP A 157 -0.98 17.94 0.17
CA TRP A 157 -1.28 17.93 -1.26
C TRP A 157 -2.44 17.01 -1.60
N ARG A 158 -3.40 17.54 -2.36
CA ARG A 158 -4.58 16.82 -2.82
C ARG A 158 -4.57 16.62 -4.33
N VAL A 159 -4.74 15.37 -4.75
CA VAL A 159 -5.00 15.01 -6.14
C VAL A 159 -6.42 14.52 -6.29
N ASP A 160 -7.16 15.19 -7.17
CA ASP A 160 -8.47 14.73 -7.64
C ASP A 160 -8.25 13.67 -8.73
N GLN A 161 -8.88 12.50 -8.56
CA GLN A 161 -8.77 11.39 -9.51
C GLN A 161 -9.77 11.52 -10.68
N GLY A 162 -10.60 12.58 -10.68
CA GLY A 162 -11.54 12.90 -11.75
C GLY A 162 -12.88 12.13 -11.69
N ASP A 163 -13.02 11.19 -10.76
CA ASP A 163 -14.23 10.42 -10.49
C ASP A 163 -15.01 10.92 -9.25
N GLY A 164 -14.58 12.06 -8.70
CA GLY A 164 -15.13 12.64 -7.46
C GLY A 164 -14.43 12.14 -6.19
N THR A 165 -13.47 11.23 -6.30
CA THR A 165 -12.57 10.84 -5.22
C THR A 165 -11.26 11.62 -5.30
N GLY A 166 -10.54 11.72 -4.17
CA GLY A 166 -9.23 12.35 -4.15
C GLY A 166 -8.33 11.77 -3.08
N THR A 167 -7.03 11.75 -3.37
CA THR A 167 -5.99 11.34 -2.43
C THR A 167 -5.40 12.59 -1.82
N GLN A 168 -5.34 12.63 -0.49
CA GLN A 168 -4.61 13.66 0.26
C GLN A 168 -3.33 13.04 0.79
N VAL A 169 -2.22 13.71 0.57
CA VAL A 169 -0.90 13.34 1.06
C VAL A 169 -0.43 14.43 2.00
N GLN A 170 -0.09 14.04 3.22
CA GLN A 170 0.59 14.90 4.18
C GLN A 170 1.98 14.33 4.43
N ALA A 171 3.00 15.14 4.17
CA ALA A 171 4.38 14.80 4.43
C ALA A 171 4.97 15.81 5.42
N ASP A 172 5.42 15.31 6.57
CA ASP A 172 6.09 16.13 7.57
C ASP A 172 7.62 16.13 7.34
N SER A 173 8.26 17.26 7.63
CA SER A 173 9.71 17.44 7.53
C SER A 173 10.27 18.10 8.79
N MET A 174 11.60 18.06 8.93
CA MET A 174 12.31 18.87 9.91
C MET A 174 12.13 20.37 9.59
N PRO A 175 12.19 21.27 10.60
CA PRO A 175 12.13 22.70 10.35
C PRO A 175 13.28 23.16 9.41
N PRO A 176 13.10 24.25 8.64
CA PRO A 176 14.04 24.64 7.60
C PRO A 176 15.53 24.67 8.03
N PRO A 177 15.94 25.23 9.18
CA PRO A 177 17.35 25.22 9.57
C PRO A 177 17.97 23.82 9.70
N GLU A 178 17.20 22.85 10.20
CA GLU A 178 17.66 21.47 10.30
C GLU A 178 17.55 20.73 8.96
N LEU A 179 16.51 21.01 8.17
CA LEU A 179 16.29 20.43 6.84
C LEU A 179 17.46 20.72 5.88
N VAL A 180 18.01 21.94 5.94
CA VAL A 180 19.13 22.36 5.06
C VAL A 180 20.47 22.43 5.77
N LYS A 181 20.60 21.84 6.96
CA LYS A 181 21.81 21.90 7.80
C LYS A 181 23.08 21.47 7.06
N ASN A 182 22.98 20.37 6.31
CA ASN A 182 24.11 19.78 5.57
C ASN A 182 24.28 20.37 4.16
N ASN A 183 23.38 21.23 3.71
CA ASN A 183 23.48 21.86 2.40
C ASN A 183 24.56 22.93 2.43
N LYS A 184 25.37 23.02 1.37
CA LYS A 184 26.32 24.12 1.22
C LYS A 184 25.55 25.38 0.79
N PRO A 185 25.71 26.52 1.46
CA PRO A 185 25.03 27.74 1.05
C PRO A 185 25.58 28.22 -0.30
N LEU A 186 24.68 28.71 -1.16
CA LEU A 186 25.09 29.36 -2.42
C LEU A 186 25.60 30.77 -2.11
N LYS A 187 26.78 31.12 -2.61
CA LYS A 187 27.37 32.44 -2.40
C LYS A 187 26.78 33.46 -3.38
N THR A 188 26.37 34.62 -2.87
CA THR A 188 25.83 35.71 -3.68
C THR A 188 26.16 37.09 -3.09
N SER A 189 26.06 38.15 -3.90
CA SER A 189 26.12 39.55 -3.45
C SER A 189 24.72 40.14 -3.29
N ARG A 190 24.63 41.33 -2.68
CA ARG A 190 23.35 42.01 -2.38
C ARG A 190 22.64 42.57 -3.62
N ASP A 191 23.37 42.80 -4.70
CA ASP A 191 22.87 43.50 -5.91
C ASP A 191 22.39 42.53 -7.01
N VAL A 192 22.33 41.23 -6.71
CA VAL A 192 21.92 40.20 -7.65
C VAL A 192 20.40 40.06 -7.66
N ASN A 193 19.82 39.97 -8.85
CA ASN A 193 18.40 39.67 -9.01
C ASN A 193 18.11 38.21 -8.66
N ILE A 194 16.98 37.98 -7.96
CA ILE A 194 16.48 36.65 -7.67
C ILE A 194 15.12 36.45 -8.33
N GLU A 195 14.96 35.31 -8.99
CA GLU A 195 13.71 34.88 -9.61
C GLU A 195 13.32 33.49 -9.09
N LEU A 196 12.03 33.31 -8.84
CA LEU A 196 11.42 32.07 -8.38
C LEU A 196 10.64 31.47 -9.54
N GLU A 197 11.12 30.34 -10.07
CA GLU A 197 10.47 29.62 -11.15
C GLU A 197 9.82 28.35 -10.60
N PHE A 198 8.49 28.36 -10.51
CA PHE A 198 7.72 27.18 -10.17
C PHE A 198 7.31 26.43 -11.45
N GLU A 199 7.40 25.10 -11.43
CA GLU A 199 6.90 24.26 -12.52
C GLU A 199 5.42 24.57 -12.82
N ASN A 200 4.62 24.76 -11.79
CA ASN A 200 3.27 25.30 -11.86
C ASN A 200 3.13 26.46 -10.87
N GLN A 201 2.68 27.62 -11.35
CA GLN A 201 2.59 28.83 -10.53
C GLN A 201 1.59 28.67 -9.37
N PRO A 202 1.98 29.02 -8.13
CA PRO A 202 1.07 29.04 -7.00
C PRO A 202 0.06 30.18 -7.09
N GLU A 203 -1.05 30.05 -6.35
CA GLU A 203 -2.00 31.17 -6.14
C GLU A 203 -1.33 32.28 -5.30
N SER A 204 -0.49 31.89 -4.35
CA SER A 204 0.33 32.82 -3.57
C SER A 204 1.55 32.14 -2.95
N TYR A 205 2.55 32.92 -2.55
CA TYR A 205 3.64 32.42 -1.72
C TYR A 205 4.13 33.49 -0.75
N LYS A 206 4.85 33.05 0.29
CA LYS A 206 5.55 33.89 1.25
C LYS A 206 6.98 33.43 1.40
N VAL A 207 7.88 34.40 1.56
CA VAL A 207 9.29 34.18 1.88
C VAL A 207 9.48 34.36 3.38
N LYS A 208 9.96 33.35 4.07
CA LYS A 208 10.32 33.42 5.49
C LYS A 208 11.83 33.30 5.67
N ILE A 209 12.38 34.05 6.63
CA ILE A 209 13.78 33.93 7.04
C ILE A 209 13.82 33.28 8.41
N TRP A 210 14.67 32.27 8.56
CA TRP A 210 14.81 31.50 9.79
C TRP A 210 16.13 31.80 10.50
N ASN A 211 16.10 31.83 11.84
CA ASN A 211 17.32 31.81 12.66
C ASN A 211 17.76 30.37 12.99
N VAL A 212 18.91 30.24 13.63
CA VAL A 212 19.48 28.93 14.04
C VAL A 212 18.71 28.26 15.18
N GLU A 213 17.79 28.97 15.84
CA GLU A 213 16.95 28.47 16.93
C GLU A 213 15.61 27.91 16.44
N ASN A 214 15.46 27.72 15.12
CA ASN A 214 14.23 27.27 14.45
C ASN A 214 13.05 28.25 14.61
N GLU A 215 13.33 29.55 14.59
CA GLU A 215 12.31 30.59 14.62
C GLU A 215 12.30 31.42 13.34
N VAL A 216 11.09 31.81 12.90
CA VAL A 216 10.91 32.75 11.79
C VAL A 216 11.16 34.17 12.29
N ILE A 217 12.19 34.82 11.75
CA ILE A 217 12.59 36.19 12.12
C ILE A 217 12.10 37.25 11.13
N ASN A 218 11.68 36.84 9.92
CA ASN A 218 11.10 37.74 8.93
C ASN A 218 10.11 36.99 8.02
N THR A 219 9.07 37.66 7.55
CA THR A 219 8.17 37.17 6.50
C THR A 219 7.88 38.30 5.52
N SER A 220 7.99 38.03 4.23
CA SER A 220 7.81 38.99 3.15
C SER A 220 7.33 38.32 1.87
N GLU A 221 7.02 39.11 0.84
CA GLU A 221 6.58 38.61 -0.48
C GLU A 221 7.77 38.36 -1.43
N ASN A 222 8.95 38.90 -1.13
CA ASN A 222 10.12 38.83 -2.01
C ASN A 222 11.37 38.46 -1.20
N ILE A 223 12.34 37.81 -1.84
CA ILE A 223 13.62 37.51 -1.17
C ILE A 223 14.37 38.81 -0.92
N ASN A 224 14.70 39.07 0.35
CA ASN A 224 15.50 40.21 0.76
C ASN A 224 16.97 39.79 0.96
N LEU A 225 17.88 40.39 0.19
CA LEU A 225 19.33 40.17 0.26
C LEU A 225 20.08 41.21 1.13
N SER A 226 19.40 42.03 1.91
CA SER A 226 20.04 43.06 2.74
C SER A 226 20.84 42.52 3.94
N GLY A 227 20.77 41.22 4.21
CA GLY A 227 21.51 40.57 5.28
C GLY A 227 23.00 40.39 4.98
N LYS A 228 23.70 39.67 5.88
CA LYS A 228 25.11 39.32 5.75
C LYS A 228 25.34 37.93 6.35
N GLY A 229 26.17 37.13 5.68
CA GLY A 229 26.52 35.79 6.13
C GLY A 229 25.51 34.73 5.68
N GLU A 230 25.47 33.61 6.40
CA GLU A 230 24.56 32.50 6.10
C GLU A 230 23.12 32.85 6.52
N ILE A 231 22.19 32.74 5.58
CA ILE A 231 20.77 33.01 5.78
C ILE A 231 19.97 31.83 5.23
N ILE A 232 19.01 31.36 6.01
CA ILE A 232 18.10 30.28 5.65
C ILE A 232 16.77 30.91 5.20
N TYR A 233 16.37 30.59 3.97
CA TYR A 233 15.11 31.01 3.39
C TYR A 233 14.17 29.82 3.30
N GLU A 234 12.89 30.09 3.54
CA GLU A 234 11.77 29.20 3.25
C GLU A 234 10.80 29.91 2.30
N ILE A 235 10.45 29.26 1.20
CA ILE A 235 9.33 29.66 0.36
C ILE A 235 8.16 28.78 0.74
N PHE A 236 7.13 29.38 1.33
CA PHE A 236 5.88 28.70 1.65
C PHE A 236 4.84 29.09 0.61
N ALA A 237 4.47 28.14 -0.25
CA ALA A 237 3.62 28.37 -1.42
C ALA A 237 2.28 27.63 -1.30
N ASP A 238 1.25 28.24 -1.88
CA ASP A 238 -0.14 27.81 -1.80
C ASP A 238 -0.72 27.67 -3.20
N TRP A 239 -1.29 26.50 -3.48
CA TRP A 239 -2.03 26.16 -4.68
C TRP A 239 -3.42 25.70 -4.30
N LYS A 240 -4.33 25.70 -5.27
CA LYS A 240 -5.65 25.07 -5.11
C LYS A 240 -5.60 23.63 -4.59
N GLN A 241 -4.56 22.89 -4.96
CA GLN A 241 -4.33 21.50 -4.58
C GLN A 241 -3.78 21.35 -3.16
N GLY A 242 -3.15 22.38 -2.59
CA GLY A 242 -2.51 22.28 -1.30
C GLY A 242 -1.33 23.25 -1.11
N THR A 243 -0.51 22.97 -0.10
CA THR A 243 0.61 23.84 0.30
C THR A 243 1.92 23.07 0.34
N ALA A 244 3.02 23.78 0.10
CA ALA A 244 4.35 23.22 0.22
C ALA A 244 5.37 24.24 0.72
N SER A 245 6.36 23.73 1.45
CA SER A 245 7.49 24.49 1.97
C SER A 245 8.77 24.12 1.21
N TYR A 246 9.57 25.11 0.82
CA TYR A 246 10.84 24.91 0.11
C TYR A 246 11.96 25.66 0.84
N ALA A 247 13.00 24.95 1.28
CA ALA A 247 14.08 25.54 2.08
C ALA A 247 15.41 25.57 1.34
N PHE A 248 16.17 26.65 1.48
CA PHE A 248 17.53 26.75 0.96
C PHE A 248 18.38 27.74 1.76
N LYS A 249 19.71 27.72 1.53
CA LYS A 249 20.67 28.60 2.21
C LYS A 249 21.45 29.45 1.23
N LEU A 250 21.57 30.73 1.54
CA LEU A 250 22.47 31.65 0.86
C LEU A 250 23.56 32.12 1.81
N TYR A 251 24.74 32.38 1.28
CA TYR A 251 25.78 33.12 1.95
C TYR A 251 25.92 34.48 1.26
N ILE A 252 25.48 35.54 1.93
CA ILE A 252 25.49 36.90 1.40
C ILE A 252 26.82 37.56 1.77
N GLU A 253 27.61 37.88 0.74
CA GLU A 253 28.89 38.58 0.86
C GLU A 253 28.69 40.08 1.12
N ASP A 254 29.76 40.75 1.55
CA ASP A 254 29.75 42.19 1.84
C ASP A 254 29.57 43.07 0.61
#